data_AF-A0A7X7LDF0-F1
#
_entry.id   AF-A0A7X7LDF0-F1
#
_cell.length_a   1.000
_cell.length_b   1.000
_cell.length_c   1.000
_cell.angle_alpha   90.00
_cell.angle_beta   90.00
_cell.angle_gamma   90.00
#
_symmetry.space_group_name_H-M   'P 1'
#
loop_
_entity.id
_entity.type
_entity.pdbx_description
1 polymer ?
#
loop_
_entity_poly.entity_id
_entity_poly.type
_entity_poly.pdbx_seq_one_letter_code
_entity_poly.pdbx_strand_id
1 'polypeptide(L)'
;MKRTARISITAIVLLSLLASAARVGAADLFWGGGDADIANGTPLPSTTNAFAGEWNASTKNWCTTSDGSTYAAWADGDVAQWGASLQPGEVWVTNNVDTSFAGMFCSLTPTLTRYFNITATSARTLTVTGDNAMVMVLADGNSVNGLRFRGNVTLGGTVGVLKTGCTGWHLDGNNSYSGPVTVNQGAVVVTSASGAALNNVNTFNCVLKITNVDGSLAAGELRIGASSGANNKLSDDAVVTLRRGVFYYAPVATSTETLKQIIAEPWGVINLANGAAGGIVTLNDGTAGISRGTTGRGTLCVTVPGTGQPLANIRVQNGVATDVLLPWMHTDRSEFMQVVSANNNALTQILSTAAATDLSSWDTTYDNTSVLRIGNSSAVALTGVIDANTTVKALGIYNSTASTITNAPGVTLTIASGGIAFAPAGGQQFIAGGALASGTNQLYLNANNSGMNNQLLIHSAIAGTFDVIKSGVPTIRLGGGAANTYNGTTYVNSGTLQTEKPSGVVAVPGAVVIEHGGRLNISGQNNVAAAAEVTINDGGYINLGANQTHTATVTINGGTYFFQNMVLTLNASGTGLVFNGGRVAQSSTATGTLNLNTDVSYASSATQQAVFEKYSTGAYNIEL
;
A
#
# COMPACT_ATOMS: atom_id res chain seq x y z
N MET A 1 -10.95 3.17 -36.62
CA MET A 1 -10.61 4.49 -36.03
C MET A 1 -11.89 5.16 -35.54
N LYS A 2 -12.20 5.03 -34.24
CA LYS A 2 -13.06 5.89 -33.39
C LYS A 2 -13.27 5.15 -32.06
N ARG A 3 -12.60 5.66 -31.02
CA ARG A 3 -12.69 5.23 -29.62
C ARG A 3 -13.99 5.77 -29.02
N THR A 4 -14.73 4.96 -28.26
CA THR A 4 -15.66 5.47 -27.23
C THR A 4 -15.64 4.56 -26.02
N ALA A 5 -15.28 5.18 -24.88
CA ALA A 5 -15.05 4.59 -23.56
C ALA A 5 -16.36 4.27 -22.81
N ARG A 6 -16.30 3.33 -21.85
CA ARG A 6 -17.32 3.16 -20.80
C ARG A 6 -16.63 3.09 -19.43
N ILE A 7 -17.14 3.92 -18.53
CA ILE A 7 -16.56 4.37 -17.26
C ILE A 7 -17.34 3.70 -16.12
N SER A 8 -16.65 2.99 -15.22
CA SER A 8 -17.21 2.28 -14.05
C SER A 8 -17.65 3.26 -12.94
N ILE A 9 -18.60 2.86 -12.08
CA ILE A 9 -19.22 3.72 -11.05
C ILE A 9 -18.24 4.26 -9.98
N THR A 10 -17.05 3.67 -9.77
CA THR A 10 -15.97 4.29 -8.98
C THR A 10 -15.24 5.39 -9.74
N ALA A 11 -15.16 5.22 -11.06
CA ALA A 11 -14.91 6.33 -11.94
C ALA A 11 -16.15 7.23 -12.08
N ILE A 12 -17.31 7.04 -11.43
CA ILE A 12 -18.32 8.10 -11.32
C ILE A 12 -18.07 8.97 -10.10
N VAL A 13 -17.42 8.49 -9.03
CA VAL A 13 -16.94 9.37 -7.94
C VAL A 13 -15.63 10.04 -8.34
N LEU A 14 -14.71 9.32 -9.00
CA LEU A 14 -13.51 9.91 -9.57
C LEU A 14 -13.81 10.74 -10.82
N LEU A 15 -14.85 10.46 -11.63
CA LEU A 15 -15.33 11.32 -12.74
C LEU A 15 -16.45 12.26 -12.34
N SER A 16 -16.99 12.25 -11.12
CA SER A 16 -17.75 13.39 -10.60
C SER A 16 -16.82 14.36 -9.88
N LEU A 17 -15.73 13.87 -9.29
CA LEU A 17 -14.58 14.66 -8.84
C LEU A 17 -13.70 15.12 -10.01
N LEU A 18 -13.56 14.31 -11.06
CA LEU A 18 -12.98 14.70 -12.35
C LEU A 18 -14.03 15.29 -13.30
N ALA A 19 -15.34 15.37 -13.00
CA ALA A 19 -16.28 16.22 -13.75
C ALA A 19 -16.58 17.52 -13.03
N SER A 20 -16.30 17.62 -11.73
CA SER A 20 -16.01 18.90 -11.09
C SER A 20 -14.62 19.39 -11.51
N ALA A 21 -13.62 18.50 -11.65
CA ALA A 21 -12.32 18.88 -12.24
C ALA A 21 -12.32 18.97 -13.79
N ALA A 22 -13.23 18.34 -14.53
CA ALA A 22 -13.40 18.52 -15.99
C ALA A 22 -14.49 19.53 -16.33
N ARG A 23 -15.14 20.12 -15.32
CA ARG A 23 -15.66 21.48 -15.40
C ARG A 23 -14.57 22.54 -15.16
N VAL A 24 -13.37 22.14 -14.76
CA VAL A 24 -12.16 22.92 -15.07
C VAL A 24 -11.77 22.58 -16.50
N GLY A 25 -12.64 22.99 -17.43
CA GLY A 25 -12.16 23.31 -18.76
C GLY A 25 -11.02 24.31 -18.62
N ALA A 26 -10.13 24.30 -19.60
CA ALA A 26 -9.04 25.24 -19.74
C ALA A 26 -9.54 26.68 -20.00
N ALA A 27 -10.35 27.20 -19.09
CA ALA A 27 -10.73 28.58 -18.92
C ALA A 27 -10.39 28.91 -17.47
N ASP A 28 -9.09 28.98 -17.24
CA ASP A 28 -8.42 29.94 -16.40
C ASP A 28 -9.13 30.39 -15.09
N LEU A 29 -8.59 29.94 -13.95
CA LEU A 29 -8.85 30.56 -12.64
C LEU A 29 -7.73 31.57 -12.39
N PHE A 30 -8.10 32.84 -12.18
CA PHE A 30 -7.16 33.96 -12.07
C PHE A 30 -6.98 34.37 -10.61
N TRP A 31 -5.83 34.95 -10.26
CA TRP A 31 -5.58 35.50 -8.93
C TRP A 31 -5.84 37.01 -8.91
N GLY A 32 -6.26 37.55 -7.77
CA GLY A 32 -6.28 38.99 -7.53
C GLY A 32 -6.27 39.38 -6.04
N GLY A 33 -5.52 40.45 -5.75
CA GLY A 33 -5.55 41.21 -4.50
C GLY A 33 -4.40 40.94 -3.51
N GLY A 34 -3.35 41.77 -3.54
CA GLY A 34 -2.35 41.89 -2.47
C GLY A 34 -1.52 43.16 -2.64
N ASP A 35 -1.06 43.74 -1.52
CA ASP A 35 -0.67 45.15 -1.22
C ASP A 35 0.35 45.91 -2.12
N ALA A 36 0.63 45.45 -3.33
CA ALA A 36 1.22 46.26 -4.40
C ALA A 36 0.55 45.89 -5.73
N ASP A 37 -0.49 46.64 -6.07
CA ASP A 37 -1.46 46.36 -7.14
C ASP A 37 -0.81 45.88 -8.47
N ILE A 38 -1.09 44.61 -8.80
CA ILE A 38 -1.07 44.14 -10.19
C ILE A 38 -2.41 44.56 -10.81
N ALA A 39 -2.38 45.28 -11.94
CA ALA A 39 -3.60 45.77 -12.58
C ALA A 39 -4.55 44.64 -13.00
N ASN A 40 -5.86 44.88 -12.88
CA ASN A 40 -6.91 43.98 -13.38
C ASN A 40 -6.62 43.57 -14.83
N GLY A 41 -6.74 42.28 -15.13
CA GLY A 41 -6.45 41.70 -16.44
C GLY A 41 -4.97 41.41 -16.73
N THR A 42 -4.10 41.40 -15.71
CA THR A 42 -2.70 40.95 -15.89
C THR A 42 -2.67 39.43 -16.07
N PRO A 43 -2.21 38.90 -17.22
CA PRO A 43 -2.01 37.47 -17.39
C PRO A 43 -0.99 36.96 -16.38
N LEU A 44 -1.21 35.76 -15.87
CA LEU A 44 -0.27 35.05 -15.00
C LEU A 44 1.18 35.19 -15.52
N PRO A 45 2.12 35.78 -14.74
CA PRO A 45 3.48 35.95 -15.22
C PRO A 45 4.11 34.58 -15.45
N SER A 46 4.48 34.30 -16.69
CA SER A 46 5.20 33.08 -17.06
C SER A 46 6.67 33.12 -16.63
N THR A 47 7.19 34.25 -16.11
CA THR A 47 8.63 34.45 -15.93
C THR A 47 9.10 35.35 -14.77
N THR A 48 8.24 35.86 -13.87
CA THR A 48 8.73 36.59 -12.67
C THR A 48 8.74 35.71 -11.41
N ASN A 49 9.83 35.80 -10.66
CA ASN A 49 9.99 35.16 -9.36
C ASN A 49 8.83 35.54 -8.42
N ALA A 50 8.09 34.52 -7.96
CA ALA A 50 7.01 34.49 -6.97
C ALA A 50 5.58 34.85 -7.46
N PHE A 51 4.73 33.83 -7.67
CA PHE A 51 3.31 33.92 -7.28
C PHE A 51 3.26 34.27 -5.78
N ALA A 52 2.90 35.50 -5.44
CA ALA A 52 2.70 35.98 -4.08
C ALA A 52 1.34 36.70 -3.97
N GLY A 53 0.57 36.45 -2.90
CA GLY A 53 -0.77 37.04 -2.77
C GLY A 53 -1.46 36.96 -1.42
N GLU A 54 -2.49 37.78 -1.17
CA GLU A 54 -3.28 37.78 0.06
C GLU A 54 -4.66 37.11 -0.08
N TRP A 55 -4.99 36.23 0.86
CA TRP A 55 -6.34 35.70 1.06
C TRP A 55 -6.97 36.40 2.27
N ASN A 56 -7.95 37.28 2.02
CA ASN A 56 -8.58 38.11 3.03
C ASN A 56 -10.12 38.04 2.99
N ALA A 57 -10.79 38.78 3.88
CA ALA A 57 -12.23 38.74 4.07
C ALA A 57 -13.04 39.20 2.84
N SER A 58 -12.44 40.00 1.96
CA SER A 58 -13.07 40.58 0.76
C SER A 58 -12.79 39.77 -0.50
N THR A 59 -11.57 39.25 -0.64
CA THR A 59 -11.19 38.46 -1.83
C THR A 59 -11.75 37.06 -1.75
N LYS A 60 -11.62 36.41 -0.57
CA LYS A 60 -12.27 35.18 -0.11
C LYS A 60 -12.23 33.94 -1.05
N ASN A 61 -11.90 34.08 -2.33
CA ASN A 61 -11.76 33.08 -3.38
C ASN A 61 -10.88 33.62 -4.53
N TRP A 62 -10.60 32.76 -5.50
CA TRP A 62 -9.86 33.02 -6.72
C TRP A 62 -10.81 33.68 -7.74
N CYS A 63 -10.28 34.58 -8.56
CA CYS A 63 -11.08 35.26 -9.57
C CYS A 63 -11.64 34.24 -10.58
N THR A 64 -12.94 34.34 -10.82
CA THR A 64 -13.71 33.46 -11.72
C THR A 64 -13.68 33.91 -13.17
N THR A 65 -13.01 35.03 -13.49
CA THR A 65 -12.92 35.60 -14.84
C THR A 65 -11.51 36.01 -15.22
N SER A 66 -11.23 36.04 -16.53
CA SER A 66 -9.90 36.34 -17.10
C SER A 66 -9.38 37.74 -17.00
N ASP A 67 -10.25 38.64 -16.57
CA ASP A 67 -9.97 40.03 -16.36
C ASP A 67 -9.76 40.38 -14.88
N GLY A 68 -9.85 39.43 -13.94
CA GLY A 68 -9.72 39.74 -12.51
C GLY A 68 -10.98 40.38 -11.90
N SER A 69 -12.08 40.53 -12.66
CA SER A 69 -13.20 41.41 -12.29
C SER A 69 -14.27 40.78 -11.41
N THR A 70 -14.35 39.44 -11.36
CA THR A 70 -15.36 38.73 -10.56
C THR A 70 -14.73 37.65 -9.68
N TYR A 71 -15.20 37.56 -8.44
CA TYR A 71 -14.77 36.54 -7.48
C TYR A 71 -16.01 35.77 -7.05
N ALA A 72 -15.90 34.44 -6.96
CA ALA A 72 -16.96 33.67 -6.32
C ALA A 72 -16.96 33.97 -4.82
N ALA A 73 -18.11 34.32 -4.26
CA ALA A 73 -18.23 34.55 -2.82
C ALA A 73 -17.93 33.23 -2.08
N TRP A 74 -16.98 33.28 -1.14
CA TRP A 74 -16.69 32.17 -0.24
C TRP A 74 -17.56 32.24 1.01
N ALA A 75 -18.21 31.14 1.30
CA ALA A 75 -18.86 30.87 2.58
C ALA A 75 -18.01 29.90 3.40
N ASP A 76 -18.12 30.02 4.73
CA ASP A 76 -17.56 29.03 5.63
C ASP A 76 -18.15 27.64 5.33
N GLY A 77 -17.27 26.66 5.14
CA GLY A 77 -17.64 25.30 4.73
C GLY A 77 -17.60 25.06 3.23
N ASP A 78 -17.22 26.05 2.42
CA ASP A 78 -16.99 25.83 0.99
C ASP A 78 -15.76 24.95 0.72
N VAL A 79 -15.63 24.51 -0.54
CA VAL A 79 -14.47 23.76 -1.01
C VAL A 79 -13.39 24.73 -1.48
N ALA A 80 -12.23 24.71 -0.82
CA ALA A 80 -11.09 25.55 -1.15
C ALA A 80 -10.40 25.05 -2.42
N GLN A 81 -10.52 25.79 -3.52
CA GLN A 81 -9.87 25.47 -4.78
C GLN A 81 -8.64 26.36 -5.00
N TRP A 82 -7.46 25.74 -4.94
CA TRP A 82 -6.15 26.40 -5.03
C TRP A 82 -5.52 26.27 -6.42
N GLY A 83 -6.35 26.07 -7.45
CA GLY A 83 -5.97 26.06 -8.88
C GLY A 83 -4.81 25.14 -9.27
N ALA A 84 -4.19 25.48 -10.40
CA ALA A 84 -3.01 24.81 -10.96
C ALA A 84 -1.84 25.80 -11.06
N SER A 85 -0.67 25.47 -10.49
CA SER A 85 0.54 26.28 -10.67
C SER A 85 1.54 25.62 -11.61
N LEU A 86 2.04 26.41 -12.55
CA LEU A 86 3.04 26.04 -13.58
C LEU A 86 4.39 26.75 -13.37
N GLN A 87 4.62 27.37 -12.22
CA GLN A 87 5.81 28.21 -12.01
C GLN A 87 7.04 27.43 -11.56
N PRO A 88 8.24 27.79 -12.02
CA PRO A 88 9.49 27.32 -11.41
C PRO A 88 9.62 27.78 -9.95
N GLY A 89 9.94 26.87 -9.03
CA GLY A 89 10.23 27.17 -7.62
C GLY A 89 9.04 27.00 -6.66
N GLU A 90 8.90 27.91 -5.71
CA GLU A 90 7.86 27.88 -4.67
C GLU A 90 6.83 29.01 -4.88
N VAL A 91 5.56 28.69 -4.65
CA VAL A 91 4.43 29.63 -4.67
C VAL A 91 4.07 30.00 -3.24
N TRP A 92 3.63 31.24 -3.00
CA TRP A 92 3.34 31.75 -1.66
C TRP A 92 2.01 32.50 -1.59
N VAL A 93 1.20 32.19 -0.59
CA VAL A 93 -0.05 32.89 -0.27
C VAL A 93 -0.07 33.25 1.21
N THR A 94 -0.36 34.52 1.52
CA THR A 94 -0.56 35.01 2.89
C THR A 94 -2.04 34.93 3.23
N ASN A 95 -2.40 34.06 4.16
CA ASN A 95 -3.71 33.99 4.78
C ASN A 95 -3.85 35.06 5.86
N ASN A 96 -4.85 35.93 5.71
CA ASN A 96 -5.18 36.98 6.68
C ASN A 96 -6.54 36.74 7.36
N VAL A 97 -7.16 35.58 7.17
CA VAL A 97 -8.47 35.22 7.73
C VAL A 97 -8.45 33.92 8.51
N ASP A 98 -9.37 33.83 9.46
CA ASP A 98 -9.79 32.57 10.08
C ASP A 98 -11.09 32.14 9.39
N THR A 99 -11.10 30.96 8.79
CA THR A 99 -12.24 30.46 8.00
C THR A 99 -12.31 28.95 8.04
N SER A 100 -13.41 28.38 7.56
CA SER A 100 -13.58 26.93 7.46
C SER A 100 -13.80 26.44 6.03
N PHE A 101 -13.39 25.18 5.78
CA PHE A 101 -13.55 24.51 4.49
C PHE A 101 -14.08 23.07 4.67
N ALA A 102 -14.91 22.61 3.73
CA ALA A 102 -15.35 21.21 3.65
C ALA A 102 -14.54 20.37 2.64
N GLY A 103 -13.59 20.98 1.94
CA GLY A 103 -12.63 20.29 1.08
C GLY A 103 -11.54 21.20 0.56
N MET A 104 -10.48 20.62 0.00
CA MET A 104 -9.38 21.34 -0.61
C MET A 104 -8.90 20.65 -1.88
N PHE A 105 -8.58 21.43 -2.91
CA PHE A 105 -8.01 20.95 -4.16
C PHE A 105 -6.82 21.81 -4.57
N CYS A 106 -5.69 21.18 -4.88
CA CYS A 106 -4.50 21.85 -5.39
C CYS A 106 -3.83 20.99 -6.47
N SER A 107 -3.45 21.60 -7.58
CA SER A 107 -2.72 20.96 -8.67
C SER A 107 -1.38 21.68 -8.91
N LEU A 108 -0.29 20.93 -9.09
CA LEU A 108 1.06 21.45 -9.28
C LEU A 108 1.74 20.75 -10.45
N THR A 109 2.74 21.38 -11.06
CA THR A 109 3.65 20.68 -12.00
C THR A 109 5.06 20.57 -11.41
N PRO A 110 5.53 19.42 -10.90
CA PRO A 110 6.76 19.28 -10.12
C PRO A 110 8.05 19.47 -10.89
N THR A 111 8.01 19.41 -12.23
CA THR A 111 9.16 19.79 -13.06
C THR A 111 9.52 21.26 -12.90
N LEU A 112 8.58 22.07 -12.39
CA LEU A 112 8.74 23.50 -12.16
C LEU A 112 8.39 23.87 -10.70
N THR A 113 7.20 23.57 -10.20
CA THR A 113 6.70 24.01 -8.88
C THR A 113 6.91 22.95 -7.79
N ARG A 114 7.69 23.29 -6.77
CA ARG A 114 8.02 22.39 -5.65
C ARG A 114 6.98 22.45 -4.52
N TYR A 115 6.55 23.65 -4.13
CA TYR A 115 5.56 23.83 -3.07
C TYR A 115 4.57 24.95 -3.39
N PHE A 116 3.31 24.73 -2.98
CA PHE A 116 2.33 25.79 -2.78
C PHE A 116 2.23 26.09 -1.29
N ASN A 117 2.75 27.24 -0.87
CA ASN A 117 2.85 27.62 0.53
C ASN A 117 1.70 28.54 0.93
N ILE A 118 1.08 28.22 2.06
CA ILE A 118 0.13 29.10 2.74
C ILE A 118 0.79 29.51 4.06
N THR A 119 0.98 30.81 4.22
CA THR A 119 1.63 31.45 5.37
C THR A 119 0.70 32.52 5.94
N ALA A 120 1.04 33.13 7.07
CA ALA A 120 0.31 34.25 7.65
C ALA A 120 1.27 35.13 8.45
N THR A 121 0.99 36.44 8.50
CA THR A 121 1.78 37.41 9.28
C THR A 121 1.49 37.33 10.78
N SER A 122 0.33 36.78 11.16
CA SER A 122 -0.12 36.51 12.52
C SER A 122 -0.80 35.14 12.59
N ALA A 123 -1.00 34.58 13.80
CA ALA A 123 -1.65 33.28 14.00
C ALA A 123 -3.01 33.22 13.31
N ARG A 124 -3.19 32.22 12.42
CA ARG A 124 -4.43 31.93 11.70
C ARG A 124 -4.77 30.45 11.73
N THR A 125 -6.05 30.15 11.74
CA THR A 125 -6.60 28.80 11.74
C THR A 125 -7.51 28.58 10.54
N LEU A 126 -7.20 27.56 9.75
CA LEU A 126 -8.11 27.02 8.74
C LEU A 126 -8.83 25.80 9.35
N THR A 127 -10.15 25.89 9.49
CA THR A 127 -10.94 24.89 10.20
C THR A 127 -11.59 23.90 9.24
N VAL A 128 -11.36 22.61 9.46
CA VAL A 128 -12.02 21.54 8.70
C VAL A 128 -13.46 21.37 9.21
N THR A 129 -14.44 21.42 8.30
CA THR A 129 -15.88 21.24 8.59
C THR A 129 -16.53 20.24 7.63
N GLY A 130 -17.83 19.96 7.81
CA GLY A 130 -18.61 19.00 7.01
C GLY A 130 -18.62 17.57 7.56
N ASP A 131 -19.06 16.60 6.75
CA ASP A 131 -19.18 15.18 7.18
C ASP A 131 -17.89 14.37 6.99
N ASN A 132 -16.98 14.87 6.12
CA ASN A 132 -15.58 14.47 5.94
C ASN A 132 -14.96 15.41 4.91
N ALA A 133 -13.79 15.99 5.18
CA ALA A 133 -13.14 16.86 4.22
C ALA A 133 -12.17 16.10 3.33
N MET A 134 -12.31 16.26 2.02
CA MET A 134 -11.34 15.71 1.08
C MET A 134 -10.26 16.75 0.77
N VAL A 135 -8.99 16.38 0.96
CA VAL A 135 -7.83 17.15 0.53
C VAL A 135 -7.19 16.43 -0.65
N MET A 136 -7.28 17.00 -1.85
CA MET A 136 -6.71 16.46 -3.08
C MET A 136 -5.53 17.32 -3.51
N VAL A 137 -4.33 16.72 -3.54
CA VAL A 137 -3.11 17.39 -4.00
C VAL A 137 -2.48 16.56 -5.11
N LEU A 138 -2.50 17.09 -6.33
CA LEU A 138 -2.10 16.39 -7.57
C LEU A 138 -0.87 17.03 -8.18
N ALA A 139 0.02 16.20 -8.75
CA ALA A 139 1.14 16.67 -9.57
C ALA A 139 1.71 15.55 -10.46
N ASP A 140 2.43 15.88 -11.54
CA ASP A 140 3.23 14.90 -12.32
C ASP A 140 4.52 14.51 -11.56
N GLY A 141 4.36 13.67 -10.55
CA GLY A 141 5.47 13.03 -9.81
C GLY A 141 5.71 13.54 -8.38
N ASN A 142 6.59 12.80 -7.67
CA ASN A 142 7.08 12.93 -6.29
C ASN A 142 6.05 13.05 -5.14
N SER A 143 6.09 12.09 -4.22
CA SER A 143 5.29 12.00 -3.00
C SER A 143 5.53 13.14 -1.96
N VAL A 144 6.66 13.85 -1.99
CA VAL A 144 7.05 14.80 -0.90
C VAL A 144 6.89 16.29 -1.23
N ASN A 145 6.73 16.66 -2.50
CA ASN A 145 6.37 18.04 -2.87
C ASN A 145 4.87 18.27 -2.65
N GLY A 146 4.35 19.49 -2.69
CA GLY A 146 2.89 19.67 -2.60
C GLY A 146 2.40 20.95 -1.92
N LEU A 147 1.21 20.84 -1.31
CA LEU A 147 0.55 21.92 -0.58
C LEU A 147 1.11 22.00 0.84
N ARG A 148 1.48 23.18 1.31
CA ARG A 148 2.15 23.37 2.60
C ARG A 148 1.52 24.48 3.44
N PHE A 149 1.06 24.14 4.63
CA PHE A 149 0.70 25.10 5.67
C PHE A 149 1.91 25.34 6.56
N ARG A 150 2.35 26.59 6.66
CA ARG A 150 3.54 26.94 7.45
C ARG A 150 3.48 28.33 8.03
N GLY A 151 4.50 28.68 8.82
CA GLY A 151 4.54 29.94 9.55
C GLY A 151 3.43 29.97 10.58
N ASN A 152 2.58 30.97 10.51
CA ASN A 152 1.49 31.17 11.47
C ASN A 152 0.15 30.53 11.05
N VAL A 153 0.15 29.69 10.02
CA VAL A 153 -1.07 28.98 9.56
C VAL A 153 -1.16 27.60 10.17
N THR A 154 -2.29 27.31 10.79
CA THR A 154 -2.58 26.05 11.47
C THR A 154 -3.91 25.47 10.99
N LEU A 155 -4.06 24.15 11.13
CA LEU A 155 -5.28 23.41 10.89
C LEU A 155 -6.07 23.24 12.19
N GLY A 156 -7.37 23.50 12.15
CA GLY A 156 -8.32 23.22 13.23
C GLY A 156 -9.45 22.29 12.79
N GLY A 157 -10.28 21.84 13.73
CA GLY A 157 -11.46 21.01 13.46
C GLY A 157 -11.37 19.58 13.96
N THR A 158 -12.50 18.87 13.93
CA THR A 158 -12.69 17.51 14.49
C THR A 158 -13.18 16.50 13.44
N VAL A 159 -13.58 17.00 12.27
CA VAL A 159 -14.11 16.19 11.16
C VAL A 159 -12.96 15.41 10.50
N GLY A 160 -13.24 14.21 10.02
CA GLY A 160 -12.23 13.39 9.35
C GLY A 160 -11.72 14.02 8.05
N VAL A 161 -10.41 13.88 7.80
CA VAL A 161 -9.78 14.30 6.54
C VAL A 161 -9.38 13.09 5.72
N LEU A 162 -9.76 13.11 4.45
CA LEU A 162 -9.30 12.20 3.42
C LEU A 162 -8.28 12.89 2.51
N LYS A 163 -7.00 12.53 2.65
CA LYS A 163 -5.93 12.94 1.74
C LYS A 163 -5.85 12.01 0.53
N THR A 164 -5.95 12.58 -0.67
CA THR A 164 -5.79 11.89 -1.96
C THR A 164 -4.92 12.69 -2.93
N GLY A 165 -4.61 12.10 -4.08
CA GLY A 165 -3.64 12.63 -5.04
C GLY A 165 -2.19 12.31 -4.66
N CYS A 166 -1.32 12.24 -5.67
CA CYS A 166 0.01 11.65 -5.61
C CYS A 166 1.07 12.41 -4.80
N THR A 167 0.80 13.63 -4.34
CA THR A 167 1.81 14.48 -3.68
C THR A 167 1.49 14.77 -2.21
N GLY A 168 2.38 15.47 -1.52
CA GLY A 168 2.34 15.76 -0.10
C GLY A 168 1.37 16.88 0.28
N TRP A 169 0.74 16.74 1.44
CA TRP A 169 0.10 17.83 2.17
C TRP A 169 0.86 18.04 3.48
N HIS A 170 1.50 19.20 3.61
CA HIS A 170 2.44 19.50 4.69
C HIS A 170 1.75 20.34 5.76
N LEU A 171 1.81 19.88 6.99
CA LEU A 171 1.22 20.50 8.17
C LEU A 171 2.33 20.86 9.14
N ASP A 172 3.02 21.96 8.89
CA ASP A 172 4.24 22.32 9.62
C ASP A 172 4.03 23.28 10.79
N GLY A 173 2.80 23.74 11.02
CA GLY A 173 2.41 24.49 12.22
C GLY A 173 2.00 23.57 13.38
N ASN A 174 1.78 24.15 14.56
CA ASN A 174 1.12 23.45 15.68
C ASN A 174 -0.38 23.42 15.43
N ASN A 175 -0.91 22.31 14.94
CA ASN A 175 -2.33 22.22 14.58
C ASN A 175 -3.17 21.82 15.79
N SER A 176 -4.31 22.47 15.98
CA SER A 176 -5.31 22.09 16.99
C SER A 176 -6.24 20.98 16.52
N TYR A 177 -6.17 20.64 15.23
CA TYR A 177 -6.94 19.58 14.58
C TYR A 177 -6.87 18.23 15.30
N SER A 178 -8.02 17.58 15.47
CA SER A 178 -8.18 16.32 16.23
C SER A 178 -9.00 15.25 15.48
N GLY A 179 -9.45 15.53 14.27
CA GLY A 179 -10.19 14.57 13.46
C GLY A 179 -9.29 13.42 12.95
N PRO A 180 -9.87 12.27 12.58
CA PRO A 180 -9.11 11.17 11.99
C PRO A 180 -8.51 11.58 10.63
N VAL A 181 -7.35 11.02 10.29
CA VAL A 181 -6.68 11.27 9.00
C VAL A 181 -6.59 9.97 8.22
N THR A 182 -7.16 9.95 7.01
CA THR A 182 -7.00 8.86 6.05
C THR A 182 -6.18 9.35 4.87
N VAL A 183 -5.08 8.67 4.57
CA VAL A 183 -4.22 8.96 3.42
C VAL A 183 -4.40 7.84 2.40
N ASN A 184 -5.10 8.12 1.31
CA ASN A 184 -5.31 7.15 0.22
C ASN A 184 -4.17 7.16 -0.80
N GLN A 185 -3.54 8.31 -1.01
CA GLN A 185 -2.45 8.53 -1.96
C GLN A 185 -1.60 9.73 -1.55
N GLY A 186 -0.33 9.71 -1.98
CA GLY A 186 0.64 10.74 -1.66
C GLY A 186 0.97 10.72 -0.17
N ALA A 187 1.34 11.85 0.40
CA ALA A 187 1.74 11.93 1.80
C ALA A 187 0.95 12.98 2.58
N VAL A 188 0.71 12.70 3.87
CA VAL A 188 0.60 13.76 4.88
C VAL A 188 1.97 13.91 5.51
N VAL A 189 2.53 15.10 5.44
CA VAL A 189 3.92 15.37 5.80
C VAL A 189 3.96 16.31 6.99
N VAL A 190 4.75 15.94 7.98
CA VAL A 190 5.04 16.77 9.15
C VAL A 190 6.55 16.92 9.28
N THR A 191 7.05 18.09 8.92
CA THR A 191 8.49 18.43 8.97
C THR A 191 8.77 19.65 9.84
N SER A 192 7.77 20.13 10.59
CA SER A 192 7.86 21.27 11.48
C SER A 192 9.10 21.25 12.36
N ALA A 193 9.68 22.44 12.60
CA ALA A 193 10.65 22.66 13.67
C ALA A 193 9.99 22.60 15.05
N SER A 194 8.69 22.87 15.12
CA SER A 194 7.90 22.80 16.35
C SER A 194 7.54 21.36 16.70
N GLY A 195 7.53 21.08 18.00
CA GLY A 195 7.41 19.73 18.54
C GLY A 195 6.06 19.06 18.30
N ALA A 196 4.93 19.78 18.25
CA ALA A 196 3.57 19.20 18.37
C ALA A 196 2.65 19.57 17.20
N ALA A 197 2.87 18.98 16.02
CA ALA A 197 2.11 19.34 14.83
C ALA A 197 0.71 18.70 14.76
N LEU A 198 0.55 17.44 15.16
CA LEU A 198 -0.70 16.67 15.11
C LEU A 198 -0.97 15.95 16.44
N ASN A 199 -0.67 16.62 17.56
CA ASN A 199 -0.70 16.04 18.90
C ASN A 199 -2.11 15.68 19.40
N ASN A 200 -3.17 16.12 18.70
CA ASN A 200 -4.56 15.76 19.03
C ASN A 200 -5.15 14.72 18.07
N VAL A 201 -4.39 14.23 17.08
CA VAL A 201 -4.87 13.24 16.11
C VAL A 201 -4.51 11.84 16.57
N ASN A 202 -5.53 11.06 16.93
CA ASN A 202 -5.35 9.71 17.46
C ASN A 202 -5.45 8.61 16.39
N THR A 203 -5.90 8.92 15.17
CA THR A 203 -6.17 7.92 14.13
C THR A 203 -5.56 8.32 12.81
N PHE A 204 -4.66 7.48 12.30
CA PHE A 204 -4.10 7.58 10.95
C PHE A 204 -4.34 6.28 10.17
N ASN A 205 -5.00 6.38 9.03
CA ASN A 205 -5.21 5.26 8.12
C ASN A 205 -4.40 5.50 6.83
N CYS A 206 -3.30 4.79 6.67
CA CYS A 206 -2.45 4.89 5.48
C CYS A 206 -2.82 3.75 4.53
N VAL A 207 -3.37 4.07 3.36
CA VAL A 207 -3.98 3.11 2.44
C VAL A 207 -3.33 3.22 1.07
N LEU A 208 -3.13 2.09 0.39
CA LEU A 208 -2.93 2.07 -1.06
C LEU A 208 -4.09 1.32 -1.72
N LYS A 209 -4.99 2.05 -2.37
CA LYS A 209 -6.09 1.47 -3.14
C LYS A 209 -5.61 1.09 -4.55
N ILE A 210 -5.78 -0.17 -4.94
CA ILE A 210 -5.57 -0.62 -6.32
C ILE A 210 -6.76 -0.14 -7.15
N THR A 211 -6.48 0.56 -8.26
CA THR A 211 -7.49 0.81 -9.31
C THR A 211 -7.22 -0.19 -10.44
N ASN A 212 -8.28 -0.66 -11.12
CA ASN A 212 -8.32 -1.71 -12.15
C ASN A 212 -7.43 -1.53 -13.41
N VAL A 213 -6.44 -0.65 -13.40
CA VAL A 213 -5.59 -0.34 -14.55
C VAL A 213 -4.15 -0.32 -14.06
N ASP A 214 -3.25 -0.95 -14.79
CA ASP A 214 -1.83 -1.26 -14.48
C ASP A 214 -0.91 -0.04 -14.19
N GLY A 215 -1.35 0.90 -13.35
CA GLY A 215 -0.58 2.02 -12.84
C GLY A 215 -0.49 1.92 -11.32
N SER A 216 0.74 1.75 -10.81
CA SER A 216 1.03 1.88 -9.39
C SER A 216 0.72 3.30 -8.94
N LEU A 217 -0.42 3.51 -8.28
CA LEU A 217 -0.66 4.74 -7.54
C LEU A 217 0.32 4.82 -6.37
N ALA A 218 0.75 6.03 -6.01
CA ALA A 218 1.57 6.22 -4.82
C ALA A 218 0.77 5.78 -3.58
N ALA A 219 1.38 4.95 -2.73
CA ALA A 219 0.79 4.55 -1.46
C ALA A 219 0.50 5.78 -0.59
N GLY A 220 -0.59 5.74 0.17
CA GLY A 220 -0.82 6.72 1.22
C GLY A 220 0.27 6.62 2.30
N GLU A 221 0.94 7.73 2.56
CA GLU A 221 2.08 7.83 3.48
C GLU A 221 1.76 8.83 4.60
N LEU A 222 2.01 8.42 5.84
CA LEU A 222 2.23 9.36 6.95
C LEU A 222 3.74 9.56 7.09
N ARG A 223 4.19 10.78 6.84
CA ARG A 223 5.61 11.14 6.80
C ARG A 223 5.98 12.07 7.93
N ILE A 224 6.83 11.59 8.83
CA ILE A 224 7.35 12.35 9.96
C ILE A 224 8.84 12.58 9.72
N GLY A 225 9.26 13.84 9.58
CA GLY A 225 10.67 14.20 9.45
C GLY A 225 11.13 14.99 10.65
N ALA A 226 12.09 14.48 11.42
CA ALA A 226 12.66 15.19 12.55
C ALA A 226 13.56 16.35 12.10
N SER A 227 13.46 17.46 12.82
CA SER A 227 14.17 18.72 12.54
C SER A 227 15.06 19.15 13.71
N SER A 228 14.88 18.53 14.90
CA SER A 228 15.68 18.73 16.11
C SER A 228 15.58 17.52 17.05
N GLY A 229 16.27 17.55 18.20
CA GLY A 229 16.38 16.43 19.14
C GLY A 229 15.10 16.07 19.93
N ALA A 230 14.09 16.93 20.02
CA ALA A 230 12.79 16.57 20.60
C ALA A 230 11.74 16.61 19.49
N ASN A 231 11.19 15.45 19.11
CA ASN A 231 10.29 15.31 17.96
C ASN A 231 8.96 14.63 18.34
N ASN A 232 8.08 15.33 19.07
CA ASN A 232 6.80 14.76 19.54
C ASN A 232 5.61 15.15 18.65
N LYS A 233 5.75 14.90 17.33
CA LYS A 233 4.87 15.50 16.33
C LYS A 233 3.48 14.92 16.35
N LEU A 234 3.35 13.67 16.79
CA LEU A 234 2.09 12.96 16.84
C LEU A 234 1.53 12.94 18.25
N SER A 235 0.25 12.61 18.35
CA SER A 235 -0.35 12.24 19.63
C SER A 235 0.34 10.98 20.16
N ASP A 236 0.65 10.96 21.44
CA ASP A 236 1.12 9.75 22.13
C ASP A 236 0.06 8.63 22.08
N ASP A 237 -1.22 8.98 21.85
CA ASP A 237 -2.33 8.04 21.63
C ASP A 237 -2.55 7.67 20.15
N ALA A 238 -1.69 8.15 19.24
CA ALA A 238 -1.85 7.93 17.81
C ALA A 238 -1.71 6.45 17.42
N VAL A 239 -2.74 5.94 16.74
CA VAL A 239 -2.74 4.63 16.10
C VAL A 239 -2.57 4.80 14.59
N VAL A 240 -1.52 4.19 14.05
CA VAL A 240 -1.21 4.21 12.62
C VAL A 240 -1.54 2.87 12.00
N THR A 241 -2.63 2.80 11.24
CA THR A 241 -3.07 1.61 10.51
C THR A 241 -2.52 1.65 9.09
N LEU A 242 -1.78 0.60 8.72
CA LEU A 242 -1.17 0.44 7.40
C LEU A 242 -1.95 -0.60 6.59
N ARG A 243 -2.71 -0.11 5.59
CA ARG A 243 -3.42 -0.91 4.59
C ARG A 243 -2.77 -0.78 3.22
N ARG A 244 -1.58 -1.33 3.14
CA ARG A 244 -0.56 -1.14 2.09
C ARG A 244 -0.02 0.29 2.00
N GLY A 245 -0.31 1.11 3.01
CA GLY A 245 0.28 2.41 3.19
C GLY A 245 1.66 2.35 3.85
N VAL A 246 2.21 3.54 4.06
CA VAL A 246 3.57 3.73 4.55
C VAL A 246 3.55 4.57 5.82
N PHE A 247 4.20 4.10 6.87
CA PHE A 247 4.68 4.97 7.94
C PHE A 247 6.15 5.30 7.64
N TYR A 248 6.45 6.57 7.44
CA TYR A 248 7.80 7.04 7.14
C TYR A 248 8.32 7.88 8.31
N TYR A 249 9.52 7.54 8.79
CA TYR A 249 10.21 8.33 9.79
C TYR A 249 11.63 8.66 9.34
N ALA A 250 11.93 9.95 9.18
CA ALA A 250 13.29 10.44 8.97
C ALA A 250 13.84 11.05 10.27
N PRO A 251 14.65 10.33 11.05
CA PRO A 251 15.26 10.83 12.27
C PRO A 251 16.33 11.91 12.05
N VAL A 252 16.63 12.64 13.12
CA VAL A 252 17.98 13.13 13.42
C VAL A 252 18.54 12.32 14.59
N ALA A 253 19.85 12.35 14.84
CA ALA A 253 20.51 11.40 15.75
C ALA A 253 19.93 11.34 17.17
N THR A 254 19.34 12.44 17.66
CA THR A 254 18.77 12.53 19.01
C THR A 254 17.24 12.61 19.02
N SER A 255 16.57 12.59 17.87
CA SER A 255 15.12 12.80 17.81
C SER A 255 14.35 11.68 18.49
N THR A 256 13.32 12.04 19.26
CA THR A 256 12.39 11.09 19.89
C THR A 256 10.97 11.41 19.46
N GLU A 257 10.23 10.41 18.97
CA GLU A 257 8.79 10.45 18.68
C GLU A 257 8.07 9.39 19.52
N THR A 258 6.82 9.65 19.90
CA THR A 258 5.97 8.69 20.61
C THR A 258 4.64 8.59 19.89
N LEU A 259 4.17 7.35 19.75
CA LEU A 259 2.81 7.07 19.33
C LEU A 259 2.35 5.80 20.02
N LYS A 260 1.06 5.50 19.92
CA LYS A 260 0.48 4.34 20.59
C LYS A 260 0.90 3.05 19.94
N GLN A 261 0.48 2.88 18.70
CA GLN A 261 0.53 1.60 18.02
C GLN A 261 0.67 1.75 16.51
N ILE A 262 1.38 0.80 15.89
CA ILE A 262 1.33 0.58 14.44
C ILE A 262 0.56 -0.72 14.18
N ILE A 263 -0.41 -0.69 13.27
CA ILE A 263 -1.22 -1.85 12.88
C ILE A 263 -0.92 -2.21 11.43
N ALA A 264 -0.52 -3.45 11.16
CA ALA A 264 -0.35 -3.99 9.82
C ALA A 264 -1.63 -4.71 9.37
N GLU A 265 -2.37 -4.19 8.38
CA GLU A 265 -3.67 -4.74 8.00
C GLU A 265 -3.94 -4.70 6.48
N PRO A 266 -3.77 -5.81 5.73
CA PRO A 266 -3.02 -7.01 6.07
C PRO A 266 -1.52 -6.85 5.79
N TRP A 267 -1.10 -5.76 5.16
CA TRP A 267 0.28 -5.51 4.79
C TRP A 267 0.60 -4.02 4.85
N GLY A 268 1.81 -3.65 5.22
CA GLY A 268 2.24 -2.24 5.28
C GLY A 268 3.74 -2.06 5.17
N VAL A 269 4.15 -0.81 5.10
CA VAL A 269 5.57 -0.43 5.03
C VAL A 269 5.93 0.48 6.19
N ILE A 270 7.06 0.18 6.84
CA ILE A 270 7.73 1.10 7.74
C ILE A 270 9.03 1.53 7.05
N ASN A 271 9.17 2.82 6.77
CA ASN A 271 10.36 3.35 6.09
C ASN A 271 11.30 4.03 7.09
N LEU A 272 12.48 3.43 7.28
CA LEU A 272 13.52 3.87 8.22
C LEU A 272 14.87 4.10 7.50
N ALA A 273 14.83 4.35 6.19
CA ALA A 273 16.02 4.38 5.34
C ALA A 273 16.64 5.78 5.14
N ASN A 274 16.03 6.83 5.70
CA ASN A 274 16.43 8.21 5.48
C ASN A 274 16.62 8.95 6.81
N GLY A 275 17.42 10.03 6.83
CA GLY A 275 17.72 10.80 8.05
C GLY A 275 19.10 10.46 8.63
N ALA A 276 19.34 10.83 9.88
CA ALA A 276 20.58 10.51 10.60
C ALA A 276 20.34 9.38 11.62
N ALA A 277 21.30 8.45 11.70
CA ALA A 277 21.20 7.31 12.60
C ALA A 277 21.07 7.74 14.07
N GLY A 278 20.16 7.10 14.81
CA GLY A 278 20.06 7.22 16.28
C GLY A 278 18.71 7.67 16.81
N GLY A 279 17.86 8.28 15.98
CA GLY A 279 16.53 8.70 16.40
C GLY A 279 15.64 7.52 16.82
N ILE A 280 14.63 7.80 17.65
CA ILE A 280 13.80 6.81 18.33
C ILE A 280 12.33 7.11 18.05
N VAL A 281 11.56 6.07 17.74
CA VAL A 281 10.10 6.07 17.79
C VAL A 281 9.69 5.07 18.88
N THR A 282 8.97 5.53 19.89
CA THR A 282 8.46 4.66 20.97
C THR A 282 7.00 4.33 20.73
N LEU A 283 6.67 3.04 20.74
CA LEU A 283 5.29 2.54 20.71
C LEU A 283 4.88 2.24 22.15
N ASN A 284 4.01 3.08 22.72
CA ASN A 284 3.70 3.10 24.16
C ASN A 284 2.48 2.25 24.56
N ASP A 285 1.86 1.54 23.61
CA ASP A 285 0.68 0.72 23.92
C ASP A 285 1.01 -0.36 24.96
N GLY A 286 0.23 -0.38 26.04
CA GLY A 286 0.39 -1.31 27.16
C GLY A 286 0.03 -2.76 26.84
N THR A 287 -0.57 -3.03 25.67
CA THR A 287 -1.00 -4.36 25.22
C THR A 287 -0.26 -4.81 23.97
N ALA A 288 -0.06 -3.92 22.99
CA ALA A 288 0.61 -4.23 21.73
C ALA A 288 1.18 -3.00 21.02
N GLY A 289 2.50 -2.89 20.89
CA GLY A 289 3.14 -1.80 20.14
C GLY A 289 2.99 -1.96 18.62
N ILE A 290 3.25 -3.15 18.08
CA ILE A 290 2.95 -3.49 16.67
C ILE A 290 1.92 -4.62 16.65
N SER A 291 0.78 -4.37 16.02
CA SER A 291 -0.30 -5.35 15.85
C SER A 291 -0.36 -5.86 14.42
N ARG A 292 -0.81 -7.11 14.26
CA ARG A 292 -1.02 -7.77 12.97
C ARG A 292 -2.46 -7.60 12.44
N GLY A 293 -3.13 -6.54 12.88
CA GLY A 293 -4.50 -6.23 12.48
C GLY A 293 -5.54 -7.18 13.06
N THR A 294 -6.79 -6.97 12.67
CA THR A 294 -7.95 -7.73 13.17
C THR A 294 -7.90 -9.22 12.83
N THR A 295 -7.21 -9.58 11.75
CA THR A 295 -7.04 -10.97 11.31
C THR A 295 -5.90 -11.70 12.01
N GLY A 296 -5.04 -10.98 12.75
CA GLY A 296 -3.81 -11.53 13.33
C GLY A 296 -2.76 -11.98 12.30
N ARG A 297 -2.97 -11.68 11.01
CA ARG A 297 -2.13 -12.15 9.89
C ARG A 297 -1.42 -11.04 9.13
N GLY A 298 -1.50 -9.81 9.62
CA GLY A 298 -0.74 -8.65 9.18
C GLY A 298 0.75 -8.92 8.98
N THR A 299 1.33 -8.30 7.95
CA THR A 299 2.73 -8.45 7.53
C THR A 299 3.35 -7.08 7.24
N LEU A 300 4.66 -6.91 7.42
CA LEU A 300 5.35 -5.64 7.20
C LEU A 300 6.59 -5.81 6.34
N CYS A 301 6.86 -4.80 5.51
CA CYS A 301 8.15 -4.57 4.89
C CYS A 301 8.81 -3.37 5.57
N VAL A 302 10.03 -3.53 6.05
CA VAL A 302 10.83 -2.45 6.63
C VAL A 302 11.83 -1.98 5.57
N THR A 303 11.74 -0.72 5.16
CA THR A 303 12.75 -0.13 4.25
C THR A 303 13.98 0.25 5.06
N VAL A 304 15.13 -0.28 4.69
CA VAL A 304 16.43 -0.03 5.33
C VAL A 304 17.42 0.59 4.33
N PRO A 305 18.42 1.37 4.75
CA PRO A 305 19.43 1.92 3.86
C PRO A 305 20.32 0.82 3.24
N GLY A 306 21.20 1.21 2.31
CA GLY A 306 22.13 0.31 1.63
C GLY A 306 23.04 -0.52 2.55
N THR A 307 23.28 -0.02 3.77
CA THR A 307 24.05 -0.70 4.84
C THR A 307 23.27 -1.82 5.53
N GLY A 308 21.96 -1.95 5.28
CA GLY A 308 21.06 -2.96 5.86
C GLY A 308 20.43 -2.56 7.20
N GLN A 309 21.05 -1.65 7.96
CA GLN A 309 20.59 -1.33 9.31
C GLN A 309 19.59 -0.16 9.35
N PRO A 310 18.43 -0.28 10.02
CA PRO A 310 17.50 0.84 10.21
C PRO A 310 18.19 2.09 10.79
N LEU A 311 17.87 3.28 10.29
CA LEU A 311 18.44 4.53 10.83
C LEU A 311 17.75 5.00 12.12
N ALA A 312 16.52 4.56 12.36
CA ALA A 312 15.79 4.84 13.58
C ALA A 312 15.46 3.55 14.34
N ASN A 313 15.47 3.65 15.67
CA ASN A 313 15.03 2.61 16.57
C ASN A 313 13.52 2.72 16.77
N ILE A 314 12.75 1.75 16.29
CA ILE A 314 11.37 1.58 16.75
C ILE A 314 11.40 0.74 18.03
N ARG A 315 11.08 1.34 19.17
CA ARG A 315 10.99 0.64 20.45
C ARG A 315 9.57 0.10 20.64
N VAL A 316 9.46 -1.21 20.77
CA VAL A 316 8.19 -1.91 20.92
C VAL A 316 8.10 -2.40 22.36
N GLN A 317 7.39 -1.67 23.21
CA GLN A 317 7.39 -1.99 24.65
C GLN A 317 6.66 -3.31 24.96
N ASN A 318 5.57 -3.61 24.25
CA ASN A 318 4.70 -4.76 24.51
C ASN A 318 4.14 -5.41 23.22
N GLY A 319 3.60 -6.64 23.37
CA GLY A 319 2.77 -7.36 22.39
C GLY A 319 3.47 -8.00 21.18
N VAL A 320 4.79 -7.80 21.02
CA VAL A 320 5.61 -8.51 20.05
C VAL A 320 6.66 -9.32 20.79
N ALA A 321 6.85 -10.58 20.41
CA ALA A 321 7.89 -11.43 20.99
C ALA A 321 9.28 -10.83 20.78
N THR A 322 10.07 -10.77 21.85
CA THR A 322 11.46 -10.33 21.82
C THR A 322 12.39 -11.50 21.52
N ASP A 323 13.55 -11.20 20.94
CA ASP A 323 14.66 -12.12 20.65
C ASP A 323 14.26 -13.33 19.77
N VAL A 324 13.18 -13.17 19.02
CA VAL A 324 12.68 -14.14 18.04
C VAL A 324 12.57 -13.46 16.68
N LEU A 325 12.96 -14.18 15.63
CA LEU A 325 12.75 -13.76 14.26
C LEU A 325 11.26 -13.61 13.98
N LEU A 326 10.86 -12.51 13.38
CA LEU A 326 9.46 -12.20 13.09
C LEU A 326 9.20 -12.50 11.61
N PRO A 327 8.66 -13.69 11.26
CA PRO A 327 8.57 -14.14 9.86
C PRO A 327 7.59 -13.30 9.02
N TRP A 328 6.71 -12.55 9.69
CA TRP A 328 5.78 -11.61 9.07
C TRP A 328 6.40 -10.21 8.87
N MET A 329 7.64 -9.97 9.32
CA MET A 329 8.38 -8.73 9.10
C MET A 329 9.71 -8.99 8.39
N HIS A 330 9.82 -8.46 7.19
CA HIS A 330 11.02 -8.57 6.36
C HIS A 330 11.51 -7.18 5.96
N THR A 331 12.74 -7.10 5.46
CA THR A 331 13.27 -5.86 4.89
C THR A 331 13.06 -5.80 3.37
N ASP A 332 13.19 -4.61 2.81
CA ASP A 332 13.19 -4.40 1.36
C ASP A 332 14.39 -5.05 0.64
N ARG A 333 15.35 -5.59 1.40
CA ARG A 333 16.55 -6.30 0.96
C ARG A 333 16.48 -7.82 1.14
N SER A 334 15.29 -8.36 1.42
CA SER A 334 15.05 -9.79 1.68
C SER A 334 15.68 -10.36 2.95
N GLU A 335 15.77 -9.56 3.99
CA GLU A 335 16.21 -10.01 5.31
C GLU A 335 15.02 -9.95 6.29
N PHE A 336 15.22 -10.37 7.53
CA PHE A 336 14.13 -10.46 8.52
C PHE A 336 14.38 -9.51 9.69
N MET A 337 13.34 -9.25 10.47
CA MET A 337 13.41 -8.39 11.64
C MET A 337 13.19 -9.18 12.93
N GLN A 338 13.65 -8.62 14.04
CA GLN A 338 13.30 -9.04 15.40
C GLN A 338 13.21 -7.83 16.34
N VAL A 339 12.57 -8.00 17.48
CA VAL A 339 12.64 -7.05 18.59
C VAL A 339 13.73 -7.53 19.55
N VAL A 340 14.76 -6.73 19.81
CA VAL A 340 15.90 -7.15 20.66
C VAL A 340 15.73 -6.61 22.07
N SER A 341 15.58 -7.49 23.06
CA SER A 341 15.32 -7.08 24.45
C SER A 341 16.49 -6.30 25.05
N ALA A 342 17.71 -6.75 24.80
CA ALA A 342 18.93 -6.08 25.26
C ALA A 342 19.15 -4.68 24.64
N ASN A 343 18.45 -4.37 23.54
CA ASN A 343 18.49 -3.06 22.88
C ASN A 343 17.23 -2.25 23.19
N ASN A 344 16.74 -2.32 24.44
CA ASN A 344 15.53 -1.62 24.90
C ASN A 344 14.30 -1.91 24.01
N ASN A 345 14.12 -3.19 23.68
CA ASN A 345 13.07 -3.69 22.78
C ASN A 345 13.04 -2.97 21.41
N ALA A 346 14.21 -2.65 20.86
CA ALA A 346 14.30 -2.03 19.54
C ALA A 346 14.12 -3.05 18.42
N LEU A 347 13.33 -2.68 17.41
CA LEU A 347 13.22 -3.37 16.14
C LEU A 347 14.58 -3.33 15.42
N THR A 348 15.16 -4.50 15.18
CA THR A 348 16.50 -4.68 14.62
C THR A 348 16.46 -5.64 13.44
N GLN A 349 17.29 -5.39 12.43
CA GLN A 349 17.50 -6.32 11.33
C GLN A 349 18.28 -7.55 11.80
N ILE A 350 17.83 -8.74 11.43
CA ILE A 350 18.61 -9.96 11.51
C ILE A 350 19.51 -10.04 10.29
N LEU A 351 20.83 -10.03 10.52
CA LEU A 351 21.80 -10.26 9.45
C LEU A 351 21.73 -11.71 8.98
N SER A 352 21.65 -11.89 7.66
CA SER A 352 21.67 -13.22 7.05
C SER A 352 23.10 -13.65 6.67
N THR A 353 23.39 -14.93 6.87
CA THR A 353 24.61 -15.57 6.36
C THR A 353 24.51 -15.73 4.85
N ALA A 354 25.58 -15.44 4.11
CA ALA A 354 25.63 -15.73 2.67
C ALA A 354 25.53 -17.24 2.44
N ALA A 355 24.62 -17.66 1.56
CA ALA A 355 24.42 -19.07 1.25
C ALA A 355 25.62 -19.64 0.47
N ALA A 356 25.99 -20.89 0.75
CA ALA A 356 26.95 -21.64 -0.01
C ALA A 356 26.44 -21.78 -1.45
N THR A 357 27.34 -21.55 -2.42
CA THR A 357 26.98 -21.61 -3.85
C THR A 357 26.73 -23.04 -4.32
N ASP A 358 27.34 -24.03 -3.67
CA ASP A 358 27.09 -25.44 -3.92
C ASP A 358 25.96 -25.97 -3.01
N LEU A 359 24.83 -26.27 -3.63
CA LEU A 359 23.63 -26.77 -2.95
C LEU A 359 23.83 -28.15 -2.31
N SER A 360 24.77 -28.95 -2.79
CA SER A 360 25.04 -30.30 -2.23
C SER A 360 25.66 -30.27 -0.83
N SER A 361 26.11 -29.10 -0.38
CA SER A 361 26.63 -28.91 0.98
C SER A 361 25.57 -28.43 1.98
N TRP A 362 24.36 -28.07 1.52
CA TRP A 362 23.40 -27.36 2.36
C TRP A 362 22.86 -28.21 3.51
N ASP A 363 22.72 -29.51 3.31
CA ASP A 363 22.22 -30.47 4.29
C ASP A 363 23.14 -30.64 5.51
N THR A 364 24.45 -30.49 5.29
CA THR A 364 25.50 -30.63 6.29
C THR A 364 25.97 -29.29 6.83
N THR A 365 25.79 -28.21 6.07
CA THR A 365 26.21 -26.86 6.45
C THR A 365 25.14 -26.12 7.27
N TYR A 366 23.86 -26.39 7.01
CA TYR A 366 22.76 -25.58 7.54
C TYR A 366 21.75 -26.38 8.34
N ASP A 367 21.14 -25.68 9.29
CA ASP A 367 20.16 -26.23 10.22
C ASP A 367 19.01 -25.25 10.51
N ASN A 368 18.12 -25.61 11.42
CA ASN A 368 16.97 -24.80 11.81
C ASN A 368 17.32 -23.46 12.51
N THR A 369 18.60 -23.16 12.75
CA THR A 369 19.08 -21.88 13.28
C THR A 369 19.60 -20.95 12.17
N SER A 370 19.90 -21.52 11.00
CA SER A 370 20.56 -20.85 9.89
C SER A 370 19.63 -19.88 9.14
N VAL A 371 19.94 -18.58 9.21
CA VAL A 371 19.27 -17.54 8.42
C VAL A 371 20.13 -17.25 7.19
N LEU A 372 19.68 -17.68 6.01
CA LEU A 372 20.47 -17.64 4.79
C LEU A 372 20.05 -16.50 3.87
N ARG A 373 20.98 -16.06 3.03
CA ARG A 373 20.68 -15.15 1.91
C ARG A 373 21.46 -15.51 0.65
N ILE A 374 20.75 -15.51 -0.47
CA ILE A 374 21.31 -15.63 -1.82
C ILE A 374 21.41 -14.24 -2.43
N GLY A 375 22.64 -13.78 -2.66
CA GLY A 375 22.94 -12.45 -3.18
C GLY A 375 22.64 -11.31 -2.20
N ASN A 376 23.16 -10.12 -2.48
CA ASN A 376 22.80 -8.89 -1.77
C ASN A 376 22.74 -7.72 -2.74
N SER A 377 21.85 -7.83 -3.72
CA SER A 377 21.90 -7.10 -5.00
C SER A 377 23.12 -7.42 -5.87
N SER A 378 23.76 -8.56 -5.60
CA SER A 378 24.97 -9.04 -6.28
C SER A 378 24.66 -10.34 -7.01
N ALA A 379 25.40 -10.63 -8.08
CA ALA A 379 25.24 -11.84 -8.86
C ALA A 379 25.80 -13.04 -8.09
N VAL A 380 24.96 -14.05 -7.87
CA VAL A 380 25.34 -15.34 -7.28
C VAL A 380 24.81 -16.46 -8.18
N ALA A 381 25.68 -17.37 -8.61
CA ALA A 381 25.30 -18.58 -9.32
C ALA A 381 25.29 -19.75 -8.33
N LEU A 382 24.20 -20.52 -8.33
CA LEU A 382 24.09 -21.74 -7.53
C LEU A 382 24.40 -22.95 -8.41
N THR A 383 25.10 -23.93 -7.86
CA THR A 383 25.48 -25.19 -8.51
C THR A 383 25.00 -26.37 -7.68
N GLY A 384 24.98 -27.57 -8.28
CA GLY A 384 24.56 -28.79 -7.58
C GLY A 384 23.06 -28.83 -7.30
N VAL A 385 22.67 -29.72 -6.39
CA VAL A 385 21.30 -29.88 -5.88
C VAL A 385 21.36 -30.15 -4.39
N ILE A 386 20.31 -29.78 -3.65
CA ILE A 386 20.11 -30.26 -2.28
C ILE A 386 19.72 -31.74 -2.38
N ASP A 387 20.58 -32.64 -1.91
CA ASP A 387 20.49 -34.09 -2.09
C ASP A 387 20.01 -34.85 -0.85
N ALA A 388 19.88 -34.17 0.30
CA ALA A 388 19.22 -34.66 1.50
C ALA A 388 18.27 -33.62 2.11
N ASN A 389 17.31 -34.10 2.92
CA ASN A 389 16.34 -33.23 3.58
C ASN A 389 17.06 -32.16 4.41
N THR A 390 16.84 -30.90 4.04
CA THR A 390 17.56 -29.77 4.63
C THR A 390 16.57 -28.84 5.31
N THR A 391 16.93 -28.35 6.48
CA THR A 391 16.13 -27.36 7.21
C THR A 391 16.95 -26.11 7.40
N VAL A 392 16.36 -24.95 7.11
CA VAL A 392 16.95 -23.63 7.37
C VAL A 392 15.99 -22.79 8.18
N LYS A 393 16.47 -21.89 9.05
CA LYS A 393 15.57 -21.01 9.83
C LYS A 393 14.74 -20.11 8.91
N ALA A 394 15.40 -19.42 7.99
CA ALA A 394 14.79 -18.50 7.04
C ALA A 394 15.68 -18.33 5.80
N LEU A 395 15.09 -17.89 4.69
CA LEU A 395 15.78 -17.74 3.41
C LEU A 395 15.48 -16.39 2.77
N GLY A 396 16.51 -15.59 2.51
CA GLY A 396 16.46 -14.36 1.75
C GLY A 396 16.96 -14.55 0.32
N ILE A 397 16.30 -13.95 -0.66
CA ILE A 397 16.70 -13.99 -2.07
C ILE A 397 16.76 -12.56 -2.61
N TYR A 398 17.97 -12.02 -2.74
CA TYR A 398 18.25 -10.69 -3.28
C TYR A 398 19.40 -10.77 -4.28
N ASN A 399 19.19 -11.52 -5.37
CA ASN A 399 20.20 -11.81 -6.38
C ASN A 399 19.96 -10.96 -7.64
N SER A 400 21.04 -10.47 -8.26
CA SER A 400 20.96 -9.64 -9.47
C SER A 400 20.95 -10.44 -10.79
N THR A 401 21.21 -11.74 -10.71
CA THR A 401 21.12 -12.68 -11.84
C THR A 401 20.17 -13.80 -11.52
N ALA A 402 19.63 -14.47 -12.55
CA ALA A 402 18.78 -15.63 -12.33
C ALA A 402 19.55 -16.73 -11.58
N SER A 403 18.90 -17.35 -10.60
CA SER A 403 19.44 -18.50 -9.87
C SER A 403 18.33 -19.47 -9.50
N THR A 404 18.70 -20.74 -9.32
CA THR A 404 17.77 -21.83 -9.02
C THR A 404 18.27 -22.59 -7.82
N ILE A 405 17.48 -22.60 -6.75
CA ILE A 405 17.62 -23.58 -5.66
C ILE A 405 16.94 -24.85 -6.16
N THR A 406 17.72 -25.92 -6.34
CA THR A 406 17.20 -27.20 -6.83
C THR A 406 17.23 -28.23 -5.72
N ASN A 407 16.06 -28.74 -5.34
CA ASN A 407 15.91 -29.90 -4.46
C ASN A 407 15.89 -31.16 -5.32
N ALA A 408 16.68 -32.17 -4.96
CA ALA A 408 16.65 -33.46 -5.64
C ALA A 408 15.25 -34.12 -5.52
N PRO A 409 14.89 -35.06 -6.42
CA PRO A 409 13.64 -35.80 -6.31
C PRO A 409 13.50 -36.49 -4.95
N GLY A 410 12.36 -36.31 -4.28
CA GLY A 410 12.11 -36.88 -2.95
C GLY A 410 12.72 -36.09 -1.78
N VAL A 411 13.53 -35.06 -2.04
CA VAL A 411 14.15 -34.21 -1.02
C VAL A 411 13.25 -33.01 -0.70
N THR A 412 13.20 -32.66 0.58
CA THR A 412 12.45 -31.51 1.09
C THR A 412 13.40 -30.44 1.63
N LEU A 413 13.23 -29.20 1.16
CA LEU A 413 13.75 -28.01 1.84
C LEU A 413 12.68 -27.49 2.82
N THR A 414 12.99 -27.43 4.10
CA THR A 414 12.08 -26.97 5.15
C THR A 414 12.50 -25.59 5.67
N ILE A 415 11.57 -24.64 5.70
CA ILE A 415 11.75 -23.36 6.39
C ILE A 415 11.26 -23.50 7.84
N ALA A 416 12.17 -23.53 8.80
CA ALA A 416 11.89 -23.99 10.16
C ALA A 416 10.90 -23.09 10.91
N SER A 417 11.20 -21.78 11.00
CA SER A 417 10.40 -20.83 11.78
C SER A 417 10.32 -19.42 11.20
N GLY A 418 11.07 -19.18 10.11
CA GLY A 418 11.12 -17.91 9.41
C GLY A 418 10.16 -17.86 8.22
N GLY A 419 10.67 -17.31 7.13
CA GLY A 419 9.97 -17.27 5.86
C GLY A 419 10.95 -17.31 4.70
N ILE A 420 10.41 -17.16 3.50
CA ILE A 420 11.15 -16.84 2.30
C ILE A 420 10.91 -15.36 2.02
N ALA A 421 11.98 -14.56 2.04
CA ALA A 421 11.95 -13.16 1.66
C ALA A 421 12.56 -12.99 0.26
N PHE A 422 11.92 -12.19 -0.60
CA PHE A 422 12.33 -11.98 -1.98
C PHE A 422 12.34 -10.50 -2.36
N ALA A 423 13.45 -10.06 -2.93
CA ALA A 423 13.67 -8.72 -3.42
C ALA A 423 14.16 -8.85 -4.86
N PRO A 424 13.40 -8.33 -5.84
CA PRO A 424 13.86 -8.31 -7.21
C PRO A 424 15.10 -7.41 -7.31
N ALA A 425 16.24 -7.97 -7.73
CA ALA A 425 17.47 -7.24 -8.08
C ALA A 425 17.91 -7.47 -9.53
N GLY A 426 17.39 -8.52 -10.17
CA GLY A 426 17.63 -8.88 -11.57
C GLY A 426 17.44 -10.40 -11.79
N GLY A 427 17.06 -10.79 -13.01
CA GLY A 427 16.73 -12.19 -13.34
C GLY A 427 15.49 -12.73 -12.61
N GLN A 428 14.99 -13.88 -13.06
CA GLN A 428 13.97 -14.64 -12.34
C GLN A 428 14.64 -15.59 -11.36
N GLN A 429 14.05 -15.78 -10.19
CA GLN A 429 14.57 -16.67 -9.15
C GLN A 429 13.69 -17.90 -9.05
N PHE A 430 14.29 -19.06 -8.83
CA PHE A 430 13.58 -20.34 -8.83
C PHE A 430 13.86 -21.14 -7.55
N ILE A 431 12.82 -21.79 -7.04
CA ILE A 431 12.91 -22.93 -6.12
C ILE A 431 12.26 -24.10 -6.85
N ALA A 432 13.03 -25.11 -7.22
CA ALA A 432 12.61 -26.16 -8.13
C ALA A 432 12.99 -27.57 -7.66
N GLY A 433 12.38 -28.59 -8.27
CA GLY A 433 12.56 -29.98 -7.87
C GLY A 433 11.97 -30.27 -6.49
N GLY A 434 12.08 -31.51 -6.01
CA GLY A 434 11.65 -31.93 -4.66
C GLY A 434 10.39 -31.26 -4.08
N ALA A 435 10.42 -31.04 -2.77
CA ALA A 435 9.36 -30.37 -2.02
C ALA A 435 9.89 -29.15 -1.24
N LEU A 436 8.97 -28.23 -0.94
CA LEU A 436 9.14 -27.11 -0.02
C LEU A 436 8.14 -27.28 1.13
N ALA A 437 8.61 -27.13 2.37
CA ALA A 437 7.79 -27.25 3.57
C ALA A 437 8.06 -26.12 4.57
N SER A 438 7.19 -26.01 5.58
CA SER A 438 7.40 -25.19 6.78
C SER A 438 7.50 -26.06 8.02
N GLY A 439 8.37 -25.68 8.94
CA GLY A 439 8.47 -26.26 10.28
C GLY A 439 7.46 -25.67 11.27
N THR A 440 6.63 -24.71 10.85
CA THR A 440 5.55 -24.14 11.65
C THR A 440 4.19 -24.34 10.97
N ASN A 441 3.13 -23.84 11.60
CA ASN A 441 1.80 -23.79 11.02
C ASN A 441 1.67 -22.74 9.89
N GLN A 442 2.73 -22.03 9.50
CA GLN A 442 2.71 -20.99 8.46
C GLN A 442 3.96 -21.04 7.58
N LEU A 443 3.80 -20.86 6.27
CA LEU A 443 4.87 -20.57 5.32
C LEU A 443 4.73 -19.14 4.81
N TYR A 444 5.64 -18.26 5.23
CA TYR A 444 5.66 -16.88 4.77
C TYR A 444 6.42 -16.75 3.45
N LEU A 445 5.76 -16.20 2.44
CA LEU A 445 6.30 -15.86 1.13
C LEU A 445 6.25 -14.32 0.99
N ASN A 446 7.28 -13.67 1.49
CA ASN A 446 7.36 -12.21 1.59
C ASN A 446 8.14 -11.63 0.42
N ALA A 447 7.44 -11.03 -0.55
CA ALA A 447 8.12 -10.17 -1.51
C ALA A 447 8.33 -8.77 -0.89
N ASN A 448 9.32 -8.00 -1.34
CA ASN A 448 9.54 -6.66 -0.84
C ASN A 448 8.49 -5.63 -1.35
N ASN A 449 8.71 -4.34 -1.11
CA ASN A 449 7.88 -3.25 -1.63
C ASN A 449 8.35 -2.72 -3.01
N SER A 450 9.09 -3.50 -3.79
CA SER A 450 9.56 -3.04 -5.10
C SER A 450 8.47 -3.11 -6.16
N GLY A 451 8.43 -2.11 -7.05
CA GLY A 451 7.63 -2.12 -8.28
C GLY A 451 8.28 -2.86 -9.45
N MET A 452 9.45 -3.48 -9.25
CA MET A 452 10.11 -4.27 -10.30
C MET A 452 9.35 -5.56 -10.62
N ASN A 453 9.39 -5.97 -11.89
CA ASN A 453 8.60 -7.09 -12.42
C ASN A 453 9.26 -8.47 -12.30
N ASN A 454 10.49 -8.56 -11.77
CA ASN A 454 11.15 -9.86 -11.54
C ASN A 454 10.39 -10.68 -10.48
N GLN A 455 10.39 -11.99 -10.66
CA GLN A 455 9.53 -12.90 -9.90
C GLN A 455 10.34 -13.97 -9.20
N LEU A 456 9.78 -14.48 -8.09
CA LEU A 456 10.15 -15.76 -7.53
C LEU A 456 9.18 -16.83 -8.05
N LEU A 457 9.72 -17.86 -8.68
CA LEU A 457 9.00 -19.01 -9.20
C LEU A 457 9.25 -20.21 -8.28
N ILE A 458 8.20 -20.66 -7.62
CA ILE A 458 8.21 -21.86 -6.79
C ILE A 458 7.65 -23.01 -7.63
N HIS A 459 8.57 -23.79 -8.20
CA HIS A 459 8.29 -24.98 -9.00
C HIS A 459 8.37 -26.28 -8.20
N SER A 460 8.94 -26.24 -6.98
CA SER A 460 8.80 -27.32 -6.00
C SER A 460 7.34 -27.51 -5.58
N ALA A 461 6.97 -28.75 -5.26
CA ALA A 461 5.68 -29.00 -4.62
C ALA A 461 5.71 -28.43 -3.19
N ILE A 462 4.71 -27.63 -2.82
CA ILE A 462 4.53 -27.18 -1.43
C ILE A 462 3.70 -28.23 -0.70
N ALA A 463 4.23 -28.79 0.38
CA ALA A 463 3.62 -29.93 1.09
C ALA A 463 3.68 -29.75 2.62
N GLY A 464 2.63 -30.20 3.33
CA GLY A 464 2.59 -30.22 4.80
C GLY A 464 1.27 -29.70 5.38
N THR A 465 1.27 -29.37 6.67
CA THR A 465 0.07 -28.86 7.38
C THR A 465 0.33 -27.46 7.92
N PHE A 466 0.18 -26.48 7.04
CA PHE A 466 0.41 -25.07 7.34
C PHE A 466 -0.35 -24.16 6.37
N ASP A 467 -0.61 -22.94 6.83
CA ASP A 467 -1.09 -21.84 5.99
C ASP A 467 0.04 -21.32 5.10
N VAL A 468 -0.29 -20.84 3.90
CA VAL A 468 0.66 -20.13 3.02
C VAL A 468 0.30 -18.66 3.02
N ILE A 469 1.23 -17.78 3.39
CA ILE A 469 0.99 -16.34 3.49
C ILE A 469 1.84 -15.62 2.45
N LYS A 470 1.19 -15.07 1.42
CA LYS A 470 1.82 -14.22 0.41
C LYS A 470 1.71 -12.75 0.78
N SER A 471 2.86 -12.09 0.88
CA SER A 471 2.99 -10.66 1.22
C SER A 471 3.86 -9.93 0.19
N GLY A 472 3.85 -8.59 0.22
CA GLY A 472 4.70 -7.78 -0.66
C GLY A 472 4.18 -7.53 -2.06
N VAL A 473 4.77 -6.55 -2.73
CA VAL A 473 4.30 -6.06 -4.04
C VAL A 473 4.64 -7.02 -5.18
N PRO A 474 5.88 -7.52 -5.35
CA PRO A 474 6.22 -8.39 -6.47
C PRO A 474 5.40 -9.68 -6.54
N THR A 475 5.29 -10.19 -7.76
CA THR A 475 4.62 -11.46 -8.05
C THR A 475 5.45 -12.64 -7.56
N ILE A 476 4.80 -13.54 -6.82
CA ILE A 476 5.30 -14.91 -6.59
C ILE A 476 4.42 -15.87 -7.39
N ARG A 477 5.06 -16.84 -8.02
CA ARG A 477 4.42 -17.76 -8.96
C ARG A 477 4.55 -19.20 -8.49
N LEU A 478 3.44 -19.89 -8.39
CA LEU A 478 3.36 -21.32 -8.08
C LEU A 478 3.27 -22.10 -9.39
N GLY A 479 4.37 -22.72 -9.79
CA GLY A 479 4.49 -23.48 -11.04
C GLY A 479 4.99 -24.90 -10.81
N GLY A 480 5.62 -25.48 -11.82
CA GLY A 480 6.12 -26.86 -11.78
C GLY A 480 5.04 -27.92 -12.01
N GLY A 481 5.47 -29.16 -12.31
CA GLY A 481 4.56 -30.24 -12.74
C GLY A 481 3.85 -30.99 -11.61
N ALA A 482 4.39 -30.96 -10.38
CA ALA A 482 3.79 -31.66 -9.24
C ALA A 482 2.72 -30.78 -8.55
N ALA A 483 1.62 -31.38 -8.10
CA ALA A 483 0.60 -30.67 -7.32
C ALA A 483 1.13 -30.26 -5.95
N ASN A 484 0.63 -29.13 -5.44
CA ASN A 484 0.82 -28.77 -4.04
C ASN A 484 -0.14 -29.61 -3.18
N THR A 485 0.31 -30.02 -2.00
CA THR A 485 -0.41 -30.94 -1.10
C THR A 485 -0.54 -30.42 0.33
N TYR A 486 -0.26 -29.13 0.56
CA TYR A 486 -0.57 -28.51 1.84
C TYR A 486 -2.08 -28.46 2.08
N ASN A 487 -2.55 -28.49 3.33
CA ASN A 487 -3.98 -28.47 3.65
C ASN A 487 -4.45 -27.19 4.37
N GLY A 488 -3.52 -26.28 4.71
CA GLY A 488 -3.86 -24.99 5.31
C GLY A 488 -4.35 -23.97 4.31
N THR A 489 -4.72 -22.79 4.81
CA THR A 489 -5.32 -21.73 4.01
C THR A 489 -4.24 -20.89 3.32
N THR A 490 -4.51 -20.45 2.11
CA THR A 490 -3.66 -19.52 1.37
C THR A 490 -4.15 -18.10 1.58
N TYR A 491 -3.35 -17.26 2.23
CA TYR A 491 -3.61 -15.85 2.43
C TYR A 491 -2.82 -15.03 1.42
N VAL A 492 -3.52 -14.20 0.63
CA VAL A 492 -2.89 -13.24 -0.26
C VAL A 492 -3.07 -11.85 0.36
N ASN A 493 -2.12 -11.47 1.20
CA ASN A 493 -2.12 -10.19 1.92
C ASN A 493 -1.74 -9.02 1.00
N SER A 494 -0.82 -9.23 0.05
CA SER A 494 -0.42 -8.19 -0.88
C SER A 494 0.24 -8.71 -2.15
N GLY A 495 0.22 -7.84 -3.17
CA GLY A 495 0.78 -8.12 -4.49
C GLY A 495 0.08 -9.28 -5.16
N THR A 496 0.77 -9.93 -6.10
CA THR A 496 0.18 -11.02 -6.88
C THR A 496 0.74 -12.37 -6.45
N LEU A 497 -0.15 -13.31 -6.14
CA LEU A 497 0.11 -14.74 -6.20
C LEU A 497 -0.40 -15.25 -7.55
N GLN A 498 0.48 -15.78 -8.39
CA GLN A 498 0.08 -16.36 -9.67
C GLN A 498 0.16 -17.88 -9.61
N THR A 499 -0.91 -18.58 -9.98
CA THR A 499 -0.87 -20.02 -10.22
C THR A 499 -0.54 -20.27 -11.69
N GLU A 500 0.46 -21.10 -11.95
CA GLU A 500 0.91 -21.47 -13.30
C GLU A 500 1.33 -22.96 -13.35
N LYS A 501 0.72 -23.79 -12.50
CA LYS A 501 0.86 -25.24 -12.68
C LYS A 501 0.06 -25.67 -13.93
N PRO A 502 0.45 -26.77 -14.61
CA PRO A 502 -0.31 -27.28 -15.75
C PRO A 502 -1.81 -27.44 -15.44
N SER A 503 -2.66 -27.34 -16.46
CA SER A 503 -4.11 -27.51 -16.31
C SER A 503 -4.46 -28.83 -15.61
N GLY A 504 -5.32 -28.75 -14.59
CA GLY A 504 -5.71 -29.88 -13.75
C GLY A 504 -4.74 -30.20 -12.60
N VAL A 505 -3.56 -29.57 -12.56
CA VAL A 505 -2.61 -29.70 -11.46
C VAL A 505 -2.90 -28.62 -10.41
N VAL A 506 -3.18 -29.05 -9.19
CA VAL A 506 -3.58 -28.15 -8.09
C VAL A 506 -2.38 -27.34 -7.60
N ALA A 507 -2.48 -26.02 -7.69
CA ALA A 507 -1.54 -25.06 -7.13
C ALA A 507 -1.97 -24.56 -5.75
N VAL A 508 -3.28 -24.41 -5.53
CA VAL A 508 -3.87 -24.02 -4.24
C VAL A 508 -4.85 -25.11 -3.80
N PRO A 509 -4.41 -26.04 -2.93
CA PRO A 509 -5.23 -27.18 -2.45
C PRO A 509 -6.25 -26.83 -1.37
N GLY A 510 -5.90 -25.94 -0.43
CA GLY A 510 -6.78 -25.51 0.66
C GLY A 510 -7.56 -24.24 0.33
N ALA A 511 -8.32 -23.75 1.31
CA ALA A 511 -9.05 -22.48 1.21
C ALA A 511 -8.13 -21.31 0.80
N VAL A 512 -8.71 -20.28 0.22
CA VAL A 512 -8.00 -19.05 -0.15
C VAL A 512 -8.72 -17.81 0.36
N VAL A 513 -7.96 -16.92 0.97
CA VAL A 513 -8.44 -15.61 1.42
C VAL A 513 -7.59 -14.55 0.75
N ILE A 514 -8.24 -13.70 -0.04
CA ILE A 514 -7.60 -12.55 -0.68
C ILE A 514 -8.01 -11.30 0.08
N GLU A 515 -7.02 -10.65 0.68
CA GLU A 515 -7.19 -9.47 1.52
C GLU A 515 -6.96 -8.17 0.72
N HIS A 516 -7.10 -7.02 1.39
CA HIS A 516 -6.97 -5.69 0.77
C HIS A 516 -5.66 -5.51 -0.01
N GLY A 517 -5.78 -5.40 -1.35
CA GLY A 517 -4.67 -5.22 -2.29
C GLY A 517 -3.82 -6.47 -2.54
N GLY A 518 -4.29 -7.64 -2.10
CA GLY A 518 -3.86 -8.94 -2.61
C GLY A 518 -4.55 -9.28 -3.93
N ARG A 519 -3.83 -10.00 -4.80
CA ARG A 519 -4.31 -10.48 -6.10
C ARG A 519 -3.98 -11.96 -6.30
N LEU A 520 -4.97 -12.78 -6.59
CA LEU A 520 -4.78 -14.14 -7.08
C LEU A 520 -4.98 -14.18 -8.59
N ASN A 521 -3.94 -14.50 -9.34
CA ASN A 521 -4.00 -14.73 -10.78
C ASN A 521 -4.03 -16.23 -11.06
N ILE A 522 -5.12 -16.72 -11.60
CA ILE A 522 -5.28 -18.15 -11.90
C ILE A 522 -5.01 -18.38 -13.39
N SER A 523 -3.84 -18.93 -13.73
CA SER A 523 -3.44 -19.09 -15.15
C SER A 523 -3.57 -20.51 -15.69
N GLY A 524 -3.65 -21.54 -14.84
CA GLY A 524 -3.95 -22.92 -15.25
C GLY A 524 -5.37 -23.34 -14.86
N GLN A 525 -6.02 -24.15 -15.69
CA GLN A 525 -7.38 -24.63 -15.42
C GLN A 525 -7.41 -25.46 -14.12
N ASN A 526 -8.39 -25.20 -13.26
CA ASN A 526 -8.55 -25.87 -11.96
C ASN A 526 -7.26 -25.90 -11.11
N ASN A 527 -6.47 -24.83 -11.15
CA ASN A 527 -5.29 -24.65 -10.29
C ASN A 527 -5.67 -24.33 -8.83
N VAL A 528 -6.88 -23.83 -8.59
CA VAL A 528 -7.49 -23.81 -7.25
C VAL A 528 -8.34 -25.05 -7.14
N ALA A 529 -8.18 -25.82 -6.06
CA ALA A 529 -8.96 -27.04 -5.87
C ALA A 529 -10.45 -26.70 -5.81
N ALA A 530 -11.30 -27.52 -6.45
CA ALA A 530 -12.74 -27.24 -6.51
C ALA A 530 -13.40 -27.17 -5.12
N ALA A 531 -12.90 -27.94 -4.16
CA ALA A 531 -13.39 -27.95 -2.78
C ALA A 531 -12.78 -26.84 -1.90
N ALA A 532 -11.93 -25.97 -2.43
CA ALA A 532 -11.38 -24.84 -1.68
C ALA A 532 -12.44 -23.74 -1.52
N GLU A 533 -12.68 -23.34 -0.27
CA GLU A 533 -13.44 -22.12 -0.01
C GLU A 533 -12.65 -20.89 -0.48
N VAL A 534 -13.35 -19.94 -1.08
CA VAL A 534 -12.74 -18.70 -1.59
C VAL A 534 -13.36 -17.52 -0.88
N THR A 535 -12.56 -16.70 -0.20
CA THR A 535 -13.01 -15.42 0.36
C THR A 535 -12.26 -14.26 -0.30
N ILE A 536 -12.99 -13.28 -0.83
CA ILE A 536 -12.45 -12.08 -1.44
C ILE A 536 -12.89 -10.87 -0.62
N ASN A 537 -12.02 -10.39 0.26
CA ASN A 537 -12.30 -9.23 1.10
C ASN A 537 -12.18 -7.91 0.33
N ASP A 538 -12.60 -6.81 0.94
CA ASP A 538 -12.58 -5.48 0.34
C ASP A 538 -11.18 -5.15 -0.20
N GLY A 539 -11.12 -4.66 -1.45
CA GLY A 539 -9.86 -4.42 -2.15
C GLY A 539 -9.08 -5.67 -2.60
N GLY A 540 -9.54 -6.88 -2.27
CA GLY A 540 -9.02 -8.15 -2.77
C GLY A 540 -9.51 -8.45 -4.20
N TYR A 541 -8.67 -9.14 -4.97
CA TYR A 541 -8.92 -9.37 -6.40
C TYR A 541 -8.56 -10.78 -6.86
N ILE A 542 -9.44 -11.43 -7.61
CA ILE A 542 -9.13 -12.63 -8.40
C ILE A 542 -9.16 -12.28 -9.88
N ASN A 543 -8.11 -12.65 -10.61
CA ASN A 543 -8.07 -12.63 -12.07
C ASN A 543 -8.13 -14.06 -12.61
N LEU A 544 -9.19 -14.38 -13.33
CA LEU A 544 -9.35 -15.66 -13.99
C LEU A 544 -8.75 -15.62 -15.41
N GLY A 545 -7.59 -16.24 -15.57
CA GLY A 545 -6.93 -16.45 -16.86
C GLY A 545 -7.17 -17.82 -17.48
N ALA A 546 -7.79 -18.75 -16.76
CA ALA A 546 -8.16 -20.09 -17.21
C ALA A 546 -9.47 -20.55 -16.53
N ASN A 547 -10.24 -21.44 -17.16
CA ASN A 547 -11.50 -21.97 -16.62
C ASN A 547 -11.32 -22.52 -15.19
N GLN A 548 -12.28 -22.26 -14.30
CA GLN A 548 -12.29 -22.79 -12.93
C GLN A 548 -13.66 -23.29 -12.53
N THR A 549 -13.67 -24.37 -11.75
CA THR A 549 -14.86 -24.90 -11.09
C THR A 549 -14.68 -24.85 -9.58
N HIS A 550 -15.66 -24.28 -8.87
CA HIS A 550 -15.78 -24.32 -7.41
C HIS A 550 -16.97 -25.19 -7.04
N THR A 551 -16.77 -26.17 -6.16
CA THR A 551 -17.80 -26.98 -5.50
C THR A 551 -17.97 -26.61 -4.03
N ALA A 552 -17.14 -25.69 -3.52
CA ALA A 552 -17.30 -25.03 -2.23
C ALA A 552 -17.77 -23.58 -2.41
N THR A 553 -18.03 -22.89 -1.30
CA THR A 553 -18.55 -21.53 -1.31
C THR A 553 -17.49 -20.51 -1.74
N VAL A 554 -17.90 -19.58 -2.59
CA VAL A 554 -17.18 -18.34 -2.91
C VAL A 554 -17.87 -17.18 -2.20
N THR A 555 -17.16 -16.53 -1.28
CA THR A 555 -17.62 -15.37 -0.52
C THR A 555 -16.93 -14.10 -0.99
N ILE A 556 -17.70 -13.07 -1.33
CA ILE A 556 -17.21 -11.76 -1.76
C ILE A 556 -17.65 -10.73 -0.71
N ASN A 557 -16.69 -10.17 0.02
CA ASN A 557 -16.88 -9.17 1.07
C ASN A 557 -16.39 -7.79 0.61
N GLY A 558 -16.95 -7.26 -0.48
CA GLY A 558 -16.48 -6.01 -1.10
C GLY A 558 -15.36 -6.19 -2.14
N GLY A 559 -14.82 -7.41 -2.28
CA GLY A 559 -13.79 -7.76 -3.25
C GLY A 559 -14.28 -7.86 -4.70
N THR A 560 -13.37 -8.29 -5.59
CA THR A 560 -13.67 -8.49 -7.02
C THR A 560 -13.25 -9.88 -7.50
N TYR A 561 -14.20 -10.64 -8.06
CA TYR A 561 -13.90 -11.80 -8.88
C TYR A 561 -14.01 -11.40 -10.35
N PHE A 562 -12.89 -11.40 -11.07
CA PHE A 562 -12.83 -10.96 -12.45
C PHE A 562 -12.41 -12.08 -13.40
N PHE A 563 -13.03 -12.16 -14.56
CA PHE A 563 -12.67 -13.14 -15.59
C PHE A 563 -12.73 -12.58 -17.02
N GLN A 564 -11.88 -13.12 -17.90
CA GLN A 564 -11.73 -12.64 -19.28
C GLN A 564 -11.84 -13.81 -20.26
N ASN A 565 -12.96 -13.94 -20.98
CA ASN A 565 -13.23 -15.05 -21.90
C ASN A 565 -13.22 -16.45 -21.29
N MET A 566 -13.31 -16.54 -19.96
CA MET A 566 -13.24 -17.80 -19.24
C MET A 566 -14.63 -18.27 -18.82
N VAL A 567 -14.70 -19.56 -18.52
CA VAL A 567 -15.84 -20.17 -17.83
C VAL A 567 -15.51 -20.26 -16.34
N LEU A 568 -16.30 -19.58 -15.52
CA LEU A 568 -16.34 -19.74 -14.08
C LEU A 568 -17.57 -20.57 -13.72
N THR A 569 -17.37 -21.75 -13.15
CA THR A 569 -18.47 -22.61 -12.68
C THR A 569 -18.53 -22.62 -11.17
N LEU A 570 -19.68 -22.25 -10.60
CA LEU A 570 -20.00 -22.39 -9.19
C LEU A 570 -21.05 -23.51 -9.06
N ASN A 571 -20.69 -24.60 -8.41
CA ASN A 571 -21.45 -25.85 -8.37
C ASN A 571 -21.43 -26.46 -6.95
N ALA A 572 -21.56 -25.61 -5.93
CA ALA A 572 -21.69 -26.07 -4.56
C ALA A 572 -23.13 -26.54 -4.29
N SER A 573 -23.28 -27.56 -3.42
CA SER A 573 -24.61 -27.94 -2.93
C SER A 573 -25.15 -26.85 -2.00
N GLY A 574 -26.31 -26.27 -2.31
CA GLY A 574 -26.87 -25.14 -1.57
C GLY A 574 -26.17 -23.84 -1.97
N THR A 575 -25.75 -23.02 -1.00
CA THR A 575 -25.16 -21.68 -1.25
C THR A 575 -23.68 -21.73 -1.66
N GLY A 576 -23.42 -21.58 -2.95
CA GLY A 576 -22.07 -21.52 -3.53
C GLY A 576 -21.54 -20.12 -3.79
N LEU A 577 -22.41 -19.09 -3.80
CA LEU A 577 -21.98 -17.69 -3.90
C LEU A 577 -22.60 -16.86 -2.78
N VAL A 578 -21.75 -16.18 -2.00
CA VAL A 578 -22.16 -15.27 -0.93
C VAL A 578 -21.66 -13.87 -1.24
N PHE A 579 -22.57 -12.90 -1.29
CA PHE A 579 -22.23 -11.49 -1.39
C PHE A 579 -22.45 -10.76 -0.06
N ASN A 580 -21.38 -10.15 0.45
CA ASN A 580 -21.42 -9.11 1.48
C ASN A 580 -20.97 -7.77 0.85
N GLY A 581 -21.42 -7.56 -0.39
CA GLY A 581 -20.97 -6.50 -1.30
C GLY A 581 -19.85 -6.91 -2.24
N GLY A 582 -19.45 -6.02 -3.15
CA GLY A 582 -18.38 -6.28 -4.12
C GLY A 582 -18.93 -6.72 -5.49
N ARG A 583 -18.08 -7.33 -6.32
CA ARG A 583 -18.45 -7.62 -7.72
C ARG A 583 -17.90 -8.91 -8.29
N VAL A 584 -18.69 -9.49 -9.20
CA VAL A 584 -18.25 -10.47 -10.19
C VAL A 584 -18.29 -9.79 -11.55
N ALA A 585 -17.17 -9.76 -12.27
CA ALA A 585 -17.05 -8.93 -13.46
C ALA A 585 -16.37 -9.61 -14.64
N GLN A 586 -16.86 -9.29 -15.84
CA GLN A 586 -16.28 -9.68 -17.11
C GLN A 586 -15.80 -8.44 -17.87
N SER A 587 -14.59 -8.50 -18.43
CA SER A 587 -14.11 -7.51 -19.40
C SER A 587 -13.30 -8.18 -20.49
N SER A 588 -13.98 -8.53 -21.57
CA SER A 588 -13.32 -8.95 -22.79
C SER A 588 -14.23 -8.80 -24.01
N THR A 589 -13.63 -8.78 -25.20
CA THR A 589 -14.32 -8.73 -26.49
C THR A 589 -14.92 -10.08 -26.89
N ALA A 590 -14.46 -11.19 -26.31
CA ALA A 590 -15.05 -12.51 -26.49
C ALA A 590 -15.94 -12.92 -25.30
N THR A 591 -16.66 -14.02 -25.46
CA THR A 591 -17.63 -14.52 -24.49
C THR A 591 -16.94 -15.03 -23.23
N GLY A 592 -17.37 -14.54 -22.07
CA GLY A 592 -17.12 -15.18 -20.78
C GLY A 592 -18.44 -15.67 -20.18
N THR A 593 -18.37 -16.78 -19.45
CA THR A 593 -19.57 -17.42 -18.87
C THR A 593 -19.38 -17.62 -17.37
N LEU A 594 -20.39 -17.22 -16.61
CA LEU A 594 -20.58 -17.59 -15.21
C LEU A 594 -21.69 -18.64 -15.14
N ASN A 595 -21.35 -19.87 -14.79
CA ASN A 595 -22.31 -20.96 -14.57
C ASN A 595 -22.63 -21.03 -13.09
N LEU A 596 -23.87 -20.74 -12.72
CA LEU A 596 -24.39 -20.74 -11.36
C LEU A 596 -25.27 -21.97 -11.13
N ASN A 597 -24.64 -23.13 -10.94
CA ASN A 597 -25.34 -24.36 -10.57
C ASN A 597 -25.52 -24.44 -9.03
N THR A 598 -25.82 -23.31 -8.40
CA THR A 598 -25.75 -23.13 -6.94
C THR A 598 -26.58 -21.94 -6.48
N ASP A 599 -26.97 -21.92 -5.21
CA ASP A 599 -27.70 -20.79 -4.63
C ASP A 599 -26.78 -19.58 -4.44
N VAL A 600 -27.34 -18.39 -4.66
CA VAL A 600 -26.69 -17.10 -4.38
C VAL A 600 -27.34 -16.46 -3.16
N SER A 601 -26.53 -16.05 -2.19
CA SER A 601 -26.99 -15.34 -1.00
C SER A 601 -26.40 -13.93 -0.92
N TYR A 602 -27.09 -13.04 -0.21
CA TYR A 602 -26.67 -11.67 0.06
C TYR A 602 -26.93 -11.32 1.52
N ALA A 603 -25.94 -10.76 2.23
CA ALA A 603 -26.15 -10.32 3.60
C ALA A 603 -26.90 -8.98 3.66
N SER A 604 -28.00 -8.94 4.43
CA SER A 604 -28.77 -7.72 4.67
C SER A 604 -27.98 -6.61 5.36
N SER A 605 -26.89 -6.94 6.04
CA SER A 605 -25.98 -6.00 6.69
C SER A 605 -24.89 -5.45 5.75
N ALA A 606 -24.84 -5.88 4.49
CA ALA A 606 -23.82 -5.42 3.55
C ALA A 606 -24.00 -3.94 3.21
N THR A 607 -22.94 -3.16 3.41
CA THR A 607 -22.89 -1.71 3.14
C THR A 607 -22.45 -1.40 1.71
N GLN A 608 -21.93 -2.40 0.99
CA GLN A 608 -21.56 -2.31 -0.42
C GLN A 608 -22.54 -3.12 -1.27
N GLN A 609 -22.86 -2.61 -2.46
CA GLN A 609 -23.73 -3.30 -3.41
C GLN A 609 -23.07 -4.58 -3.93
N ALA A 610 -23.86 -5.65 -4.10
CA ALA A 610 -23.47 -6.83 -4.87
C ALA A 610 -23.70 -6.57 -6.37
N VAL A 611 -22.68 -6.78 -7.19
CA VAL A 611 -22.72 -6.40 -8.61
C VAL A 611 -22.25 -7.54 -9.51
N PHE A 612 -23.07 -7.88 -10.50
CA PHE A 612 -22.60 -8.57 -11.71
C PHE A 612 -22.35 -7.51 -12.79
N GLU A 613 -21.12 -7.40 -13.29
CA GLU A 613 -20.73 -6.27 -14.14
C GLU A 613 -20.06 -6.70 -15.45
N LYS A 614 -20.39 -5.99 -16.53
CA LYS A 614 -19.76 -6.13 -17.84
C LYS A 614 -19.07 -4.84 -18.25
N TYR A 615 -17.77 -4.90 -18.56
CA TYR A 615 -16.99 -3.72 -18.96
C TYR A 615 -16.70 -3.63 -20.46
N SER A 616 -16.75 -4.74 -21.20
CA SER A 616 -16.36 -4.78 -22.62
C SER A 616 -17.50 -5.26 -23.53
N THR A 617 -17.22 -5.39 -24.83
CA THR A 617 -18.24 -5.69 -25.85
C THR A 617 -18.62 -7.17 -25.95
N GLY A 618 -17.80 -8.08 -25.43
CA GLY A 618 -18.08 -9.52 -25.45
C GLY A 618 -19.36 -9.87 -24.72
N ALA A 619 -19.90 -11.06 -24.99
CA ALA A 619 -21.03 -11.57 -24.23
C ALA A 619 -20.58 -11.89 -22.79
N TYR A 620 -21.40 -11.50 -21.82
CA TYR A 620 -21.29 -11.97 -20.45
C TYR A 620 -22.52 -12.84 -20.20
N ASN A 621 -22.33 -14.14 -20.32
CA ASN A 621 -23.37 -15.13 -20.07
C ASN A 621 -23.41 -15.44 -18.57
N ILE A 622 -24.61 -15.42 -18.01
CA ILE A 622 -24.89 -15.98 -16.68
C ILE A 622 -25.88 -17.11 -16.92
N GLU A 623 -25.43 -18.34 -16.67
CA GLU A 623 -26.21 -19.56 -16.83
C GLU A 623 -26.66 -20.02 -15.44
N LEU A 624 -27.92 -20.42 -15.31
CA LEU A 624 -28.58 -20.81 -14.06
C LEU A 624 -29.00 -22.27 -14.09
#